data_AF-A0A6J7W3Q8-F1
#
_entry.id   AF-A0A6J7W3Q8-F1
#
_cell.length_a   1.000
_cell.length_b   1.000
_cell.length_c   1.000
_cell.angle_alpha   90.00
_cell.angle_beta   90.00
_cell.angle_gamma   90.00
#
_symmetry.space_group_name_H-M   'P 1'
#
loop_
_entity.id
_entity.type
_entity.pdbx_description
1 polymer ?
#
loop_
_entity_poly.entity_id
_entity_poly.type
_entity_poly.pdbx_seq_one_letter_code
_entity_poly.pdbx_strand_id
1 'polypeptide(L)' 'MRSVITIIYYADGTLIGETNHPARDLDLALWLGNAKPGTPADSPSNPLLWHSSWDE' A
#
# COMPACT_ATOMS: atom_id res chain seq x y z
N MET A 1 -2.85 -9.88 -28.00
CA MET A 1 -2.53 -9.57 -26.57
C MET A 1 -3.15 -8.23 -26.22
N ARG A 2 -3.78 -8.09 -25.04
CA ARG A 2 -4.31 -6.81 -24.52
C ARG A 2 -3.42 -6.34 -23.38
N SER A 3 -2.94 -5.10 -23.45
CA SER A 3 -2.22 -4.47 -22.35
C SER A 3 -3.21 -3.95 -21.31
N VAL A 4 -2.95 -4.25 -20.04
CA VAL A 4 -3.75 -3.78 -18.90
C VAL A 4 -2.82 -3.40 -17.74
N ILE A 5 -3.30 -2.53 -16.86
CA ILE A 5 -2.68 -2.18 -15.59
C ILE A 5 -3.69 -2.44 -14.47
N THR A 6 -3.19 -2.91 -13.32
CA THR A 6 -3.97 -3.07 -12.10
C THR A 6 -3.50 -2.02 -11.10
N ILE A 7 -4.45 -1.30 -10.51
CA ILE A 7 -4.19 -0.34 -9.43
C ILE A 7 -5.02 -0.78 -8.22
N ILE A 8 -4.39 -0.84 -7.05
CA ILE A 8 -5.03 -1.21 -5.80
C ILE A 8 -5.12 0.04 -4.93
N TYR A 9 -6.33 0.39 -4.51
CA TYR A 9 -6.59 1.45 -3.54
C TYR A 9 -6.89 0.82 -2.18
N TYR A 10 -6.44 1.47 -1.12
CA TYR A 10 -6.74 1.10 0.26
C TYR A 10 -7.02 2.37 1.08
N ALA A 11 -7.66 2.19 2.24
CA ALA A 11 -8.03 3.32 3.09
C ALA A 11 -6.80 4.00 3.70
N ASP A 12 -6.81 5.33 3.79
CA ASP A 12 -5.79 6.06 4.54
C ASP A 12 -5.72 5.56 6.00
N GLY A 13 -4.52 5.51 6.55
CA GLY A 13 -4.24 4.95 7.88
C GLY A 13 -4.25 3.41 7.95
N THR A 14 -4.39 2.70 6.82
CA THR A 14 -4.25 1.23 6.79
C THR A 14 -2.89 0.82 7.36
N LEU A 15 -2.89 -0.17 8.27
CA LEU A 15 -1.68 -0.71 8.87
C LEU A 15 -1.15 -1.90 8.08
N ILE A 16 0.17 -2.05 8.06
CA ILE A 16 0.84 -3.21 7.47
C ILE A 16 0.55 -4.45 8.31
N GLY A 17 0.06 -5.52 7.68
CA GLY A 17 -0.20 -6.80 8.33
C GLY A 17 1.04 -7.70 8.37
N GLU A 18 0.99 -8.73 9.22
CA GLU A 18 1.96 -9.83 9.20
C GLU A 18 1.88 -10.59 7.87
N THR A 19 3.03 -10.98 7.34
CA THR A 19 3.11 -11.85 6.16
C THR A 19 3.06 -13.32 6.59
N ASN A 20 2.42 -14.15 5.77
CA ASN A 20 2.30 -15.59 6.01
C ASN A 20 2.48 -16.40 4.72
N HIS A 21 2.99 -15.77 3.66
CA HIS A 21 3.20 -16.38 2.36
C HIS A 21 4.34 -15.65 1.62
N PRO A 22 5.27 -16.35 0.95
CA PRO A 22 6.43 -15.74 0.28
C PRO A 22 6.11 -14.62 -0.72
N ALA A 23 4.97 -14.72 -1.42
CA ALA A 23 4.51 -13.65 -2.31
C ALA A 23 4.23 -12.34 -1.56
N ARG A 24 3.73 -12.41 -0.32
CA ARG A 24 3.46 -11.23 0.51
C ARG A 24 4.75 -10.62 1.07
N ASP A 25 5.77 -11.43 1.30
CA ASP A 25 7.11 -10.93 1.65
C ASP A 25 7.70 -10.11 0.49
N LEU A 26 7.50 -10.56 -0.74
CA LEU A 26 7.90 -9.81 -1.93
C LEU A 26 7.09 -8.52 -2.08
N ASP A 27 5.77 -8.56 -1.85
CA ASP A 27 4.93 -7.36 -1.90
C ASP A 27 5.35 -6.35 -0.82
N LEU A 28 5.66 -6.83 0.39
CA LEU A 28 6.16 -6.00 1.49
C LEU A 28 7.48 -5.30 1.09
N ALA A 29 8.39 -6.02 0.42
CA ALA A 29 9.66 -5.46 -0.03
C ALA A 29 9.50 -4.47 -1.19
N LEU A 30 8.67 -4.79 -2.19
CA LEU A 30 8.54 -3.99 -3.41
C LEU A 30 7.62 -2.77 -3.24
N TRP A 31 6.51 -2.94 -2.53
CA TRP A 31 5.44 -1.94 -2.49
C TRP A 31 5.37 -1.21 -1.14
N LEU A 32 5.70 -1.89 -0.04
CA LEU A 32 5.57 -1.34 1.31
C LEU A 32 6.91 -1.02 1.99
N GLY A 33 8.04 -1.15 1.26
CA GLY A 33 9.35 -0.70 1.70
C GLY A 33 9.93 -1.47 2.89
N ASN A 34 9.55 -2.75 3.08
CA ASN A 34 9.95 -3.56 4.25
C ASN A 34 9.62 -2.90 5.60
N ALA A 35 8.60 -2.03 5.64
CA ALA A 35 8.15 -1.43 6.88
C ALA A 35 7.55 -2.50 7.82
N LYS A 36 7.55 -2.20 9.12
CA LYS A 36 7.21 -3.18 10.15
C LYS A 36 5.68 -3.41 10.20
N PRO A 37 5.21 -4.64 10.42
CA PRO A 37 3.80 -4.87 10.75
C PRO A 37 3.32 -3.97 11.91
N GLY A 38 2.09 -3.47 11.76
CA GLY A 38 1.46 -2.53 12.68
C GLY A 38 1.81 -1.06 12.43
N THR A 39 2.75 -0.73 11.55
CA THR A 39 2.96 0.67 11.12
C THR A 39 2.02 1.04 9.96
N PRO A 40 1.75 2.34 9.74
CA PRO A 40 1.01 2.78 8.58
C PRO A 40 1.66 2.34 7.26
N ALA A 41 0.84 2.09 6.24
CA ALA A 41 1.26 1.84 4.86
C ALA A 41 1.32 3.16 4.08
N ASP A 42 2.19 4.07 4.49
CA ASP A 42 2.24 5.49 4.05
C ASP A 42 3.57 5.86 3.36
N SER A 43 4.27 4.87 2.81
CA SER A 43 5.56 5.09 2.15
C SER A 43 5.43 6.01 0.92
N PRO A 44 6.53 6.64 0.44
CA PRO A 44 6.48 7.48 -0.77
C PRO A 44 5.95 6.78 -2.02
N SER A 45 6.02 5.45 -2.09
CA SER A 45 5.46 4.65 -3.17
C SER A 45 3.93 4.56 -3.11
N ASN A 46 3.32 4.91 -1.97
CA ASN A 46 1.89 4.86 -1.73
C ASN A 46 1.38 6.23 -1.25
N PRO A 47 1.33 7.24 -2.13
CA PRO A 47 0.91 8.57 -1.75
C PRO A 47 -0.57 8.63 -1.37
N LEU A 48 -0.92 9.57 -0.51
CA LEU A 48 -2.32 9.91 -0.25
C LEU A 48 -2.93 10.51 -1.52
N LEU A 49 -4.00 9.89 -2.02
CA LEU A 49 -4.65 10.31 -3.27
C LEU A 49 -5.85 11.23 -3.05
N TRP A 50 -6.44 11.22 -1.85
CA TRP A 50 -7.57 12.06 -1.48
C TRP A 50 -7.70 12.19 0.03
N HIS A 51 -8.18 13.34 0.49
CA HIS A 51 -8.60 13.57 1.87
C HIS A 51 -9.84 14.46 1.88
N SER A 52 -10.81 14.18 2.74
CA SER A 52 -12.10 14.91 2.75
C SER A 52 -11.99 16.40 3.03
N SER A 53 -10.93 16.82 3.73
CA SER A 53 -10.67 18.24 3.99
C SER A 53 -10.20 19.02 2.75
N TRP A 54 -10.00 18.36 1.60
CA TRP A 54 -9.63 19.04 0.35
C TRP A 54 -10.85 19.55 -0.42
N ASP A 55 -12.05 19.08 -0.07
CA ASP A 55 -13.32 19.45 -0.72
C ASP A 55 -14.01 20.64 -0.01
N GLU A 56 -13.34 21.28 0.96
CA GLU A 56 -13.75 22.50 1.67
C GLU A 56 -13.20 23.77 1.01
#